data_AF-A0A0C1HM32-F1
#
_entry.id   AF-A0A0C1HM32-F1
#
_cell.length_a   1.000
_cell.length_b   1.000
_cell.length_c   1.000
_cell.angle_alpha   90.00
_cell.angle_beta   90.00
_cell.angle_gamma   90.00
#
_symmetry.space_group_name_H-M   'P 1'
#
loop_
_entity.id
_entity.type
_entity.pdbx_description
1 polymer ?
#
loop_
_entity_poly.entity_id
_entity_poly.type
_entity_poly.pdbx_seq_one_letter_code
_entity_poly.pdbx_strand_id
1 'polypeptide(L)'
;MAVSLNDIKNKIASTKNTSQITNAMQMVSAAKLGKSEEAAKNFQIYASKVRKLLTDLLHGHEAQNSKYHPMLVSRPVKKTAYIVITSDRGLVGGYNATILKSMMELFAEYHDKDDFVIISIGSMGSDFFRARGLQPIYELRGLADQPSFDEVRKIINKTVEMYQNELFDELYVCYNHHVNSLTSQMRVEQMLPIVDLDPNEADEDYVLNLELESSRDVILDQLLPQFAESMIYGAIIDAKTAENAAGMTAMQTATDNAKKVISDLTIQYNRARQAAITQEITEIVAGASALE
;
A
#
# COMPACT_ATOMS: atom_id res chain seq x y z
N MET A 1 -9.58 -43.68 11.31
CA MET A 1 -10.88 -43.43 10.67
C MET A 1 -10.64 -43.42 9.17
N ALA A 2 -11.21 -44.37 8.42
CA ALA A 2 -11.09 -44.36 6.96
C ALA A 2 -11.78 -43.10 6.43
N VAL A 3 -11.02 -42.21 5.78
CA VAL A 3 -11.60 -41.02 5.16
C VAL A 3 -12.54 -41.50 4.05
N SER A 4 -13.81 -41.11 4.10
CA SER A 4 -14.78 -41.53 3.09
C SER A 4 -14.37 -41.01 1.71
N LEU A 5 -14.53 -41.83 0.68
CA LEU A 5 -14.29 -41.43 -0.71
C LEU A 5 -15.04 -40.16 -1.08
N ASN A 6 -16.25 -39.98 -0.53
CA ASN A 6 -17.04 -38.77 -0.71
C ASN A 6 -16.38 -37.55 -0.05
N ASP A 7 -15.74 -37.69 1.11
CA ASP A 7 -15.06 -36.57 1.78
C ASP A 7 -13.85 -36.08 0.95
N ILE A 8 -13.07 -37.01 0.40
CA ILE A 8 -11.93 -36.65 -0.47
C ILE A 8 -12.45 -35.96 -1.73
N LYS A 9 -13.51 -36.49 -2.36
CA LYS A 9 -14.13 -35.90 -3.55
C LYS A 9 -14.66 -34.49 -3.27
N ASN A 10 -15.32 -34.29 -2.13
CA ASN A 10 -15.84 -32.99 -1.71
C ASN A 10 -14.71 -31.98 -1.45
N LYS A 11 -13.61 -32.41 -0.80
CA LYS A 11 -12.42 -31.58 -0.62
C LYS A 11 -11.80 -31.16 -1.95
N ILE A 12 -11.66 -32.08 -2.91
CA ILE A 12 -11.16 -31.76 -4.25
C ILE A 12 -12.04 -30.70 -4.91
N ALA A 13 -13.37 -30.87 -4.89
CA ALA A 13 -14.30 -29.92 -5.46
C ALA A 13 -14.21 -28.54 -4.80
N SER A 14 -14.15 -28.49 -3.46
CA SER A 14 -13.99 -27.25 -2.70
C SER A 14 -12.68 -26.53 -3.06
N THR A 15 -11.54 -27.22 -3.04
CA THR A 15 -10.23 -26.62 -3.37
C THR A 15 -10.18 -26.17 -4.83
N LYS A 16 -10.85 -26.87 -5.74
CA LYS A 16 -10.98 -26.45 -7.15
C LYS A 16 -11.76 -25.14 -7.28
N ASN A 17 -12.86 -24.98 -6.55
CA ASN A 17 -13.61 -23.72 -6.51
C ASN A 17 -12.75 -22.59 -5.93
N THR A 18 -12.04 -22.83 -4.83
CA THR A 18 -11.09 -21.86 -4.26
C THR A 18 -10.03 -21.47 -5.28
N SER A 19 -9.45 -22.42 -6.01
CA SER A 19 -8.44 -22.15 -7.06
C SER A 19 -8.99 -21.27 -8.18
N GLN A 20 -10.26 -21.44 -8.56
CA GLN A 20 -10.89 -20.60 -9.58
C GLN A 20 -11.09 -19.17 -9.10
N ILE A 21 -11.51 -19.01 -7.84
CA ILE A 21 -11.69 -17.70 -7.20
C ILE A 21 -10.34 -16.97 -7.10
N THR A 22 -9.29 -17.64 -6.60
CA THR A 22 -7.96 -17.02 -6.49
C THR A 22 -7.39 -16.67 -7.87
N ASN A 23 -7.60 -17.51 -8.89
CA ASN A 23 -7.18 -17.21 -10.26
C ASN A 23 -7.91 -15.98 -10.83
N ALA A 24 -9.22 -15.86 -10.60
CA ALA A 24 -9.98 -14.67 -10.99
C ALA A 24 -9.49 -13.42 -10.25
N MET A 25 -9.25 -13.52 -8.94
CA MET A 25 -8.70 -12.42 -8.13
C MET A 25 -7.31 -12.00 -8.62
N GLN A 26 -6.44 -12.95 -8.99
CA GLN A 26 -5.13 -12.66 -9.60
C GLN A 26 -5.30 -11.80 -10.86
N MET A 27 -6.21 -12.18 -11.77
CA MET A 27 -6.46 -11.41 -13.00
C MET A 27 -7.01 -10.02 -12.71
N VAL A 28 -7.88 -9.88 -11.72
CA VAL A 28 -8.41 -8.58 -11.29
C VAL A 28 -7.29 -7.70 -10.73
N SER A 29 -6.44 -8.23 -9.85
CA SER A 29 -5.30 -7.50 -9.31
C SER A 29 -4.28 -7.12 -10.39
N ALA A 30 -4.04 -7.99 -11.37
CA ALA A 30 -3.18 -7.68 -12.51
C ALA A 30 -3.73 -6.52 -13.37
N ALA A 31 -5.03 -6.52 -13.64
CA ALA A 31 -5.68 -5.44 -14.38
C ALA A 31 -5.63 -4.11 -13.61
N LYS A 32 -5.79 -4.15 -12.28
CA LYS A 32 -5.64 -2.96 -11.42
C LYS A 32 -4.21 -2.45 -11.39
N LEU A 33 -3.24 -3.36 -11.23
CA LEU A 33 -1.80 -3.04 -11.24
C LEU A 33 -1.42 -2.26 -12.49
N GLY A 34 -1.75 -2.77 -13.69
CA GLY A 34 -1.39 -2.10 -14.93
C GLY A 34 -1.95 -0.68 -15.04
N LYS A 35 -3.18 -0.45 -14.55
CA LYS A 35 -3.75 0.89 -14.52
C LYS A 35 -3.14 1.79 -13.42
N SER A 36 -2.78 1.23 -12.26
CA SER A 36 -2.08 1.98 -11.20
C SER A 36 -0.67 2.39 -11.63
N GLU A 37 0.05 1.52 -12.34
CA GLU A 37 1.37 1.82 -12.93
C GLU A 37 1.28 2.94 -13.98
N GLU A 38 0.25 2.93 -14.83
CA GLU A 38 0.00 4.01 -15.78
C GLU A 38 -0.30 5.33 -15.08
N ALA A 39 -1.17 5.32 -14.06
CA ALA A 39 -1.47 6.50 -13.26
C ALA A 39 -0.22 7.05 -12.54
N ALA A 40 0.60 6.17 -11.96
CA ALA A 40 1.85 6.53 -11.30
C ALA A 40 2.82 7.21 -12.28
N LYS A 41 3.00 6.63 -13.47
CA LYS A 41 3.88 7.18 -14.51
C LYS A 41 3.45 8.57 -14.96
N ASN A 42 2.15 8.76 -15.21
CA ASN A 42 1.61 10.06 -15.60
C ASN A 42 1.75 11.08 -14.47
N PHE A 43 1.54 10.65 -13.23
CA PHE A 43 1.66 11.51 -12.07
C PHE A 43 3.12 11.93 -11.79
N GLN A 44 4.10 11.06 -12.01
CA GLN A 44 5.52 11.40 -11.88
C GLN A 44 5.94 12.55 -12.83
N ILE A 45 5.36 12.63 -14.02
CA ILE A 45 5.61 13.74 -14.95
C ILE A 45 5.10 15.06 -14.34
N TYR A 46 3.90 15.06 -13.77
CA TYR A 46 3.37 16.24 -13.07
C TYR A 46 4.22 16.61 -11.85
N ALA A 47 4.48 15.65 -10.95
CA ALA A 47 5.23 15.88 -9.73
C ALA A 47 6.65 16.41 -10.00
N SER A 48 7.36 15.87 -11.01
CA SER A 48 8.69 16.36 -11.39
C SER A 48 8.67 17.80 -11.93
N LYS A 49 7.62 18.19 -12.66
CA LYS A 49 7.47 19.58 -13.13
C LYS A 49 7.15 20.54 -11.99
N VAL A 50 6.25 20.17 -11.07
CA VAL A 50 5.94 20.98 -9.89
C VAL A 50 7.17 21.12 -9.01
N ARG A 51 7.92 20.03 -8.78
CA ARG A 51 9.19 20.04 -8.04
C ARG A 51 10.18 21.01 -8.67
N LYS A 52 10.42 20.89 -9.98
CA LYS A 52 11.34 21.77 -10.71
C LYS A 52 10.95 23.24 -10.57
N LEU A 53 9.68 23.58 -10.79
CA LEU A 53 9.18 24.95 -10.64
C LEU A 53 9.34 25.49 -9.23
N LEU A 54 9.09 24.65 -8.21
CA LEU A 54 9.29 25.04 -6.81
C LEU A 54 10.76 25.28 -6.51
N THR A 55 11.64 24.37 -6.95
CA THR A 55 13.10 24.51 -6.81
C THR A 55 13.60 25.78 -7.49
N ASP A 56 13.16 26.06 -8.72
CA ASP A 56 13.51 27.25 -9.49
C ASP A 56 13.08 28.55 -8.75
N LEU A 57 11.86 28.58 -8.20
CA LEU A 57 11.34 29.74 -7.45
C LEU A 57 12.08 29.98 -6.13
N LEU A 58 12.51 28.91 -5.45
CA LEU A 58 13.23 29.01 -4.17
C LEU A 58 14.70 29.36 -4.34
N HIS A 59 15.32 29.07 -5.49
CA HIS A 59 16.74 29.33 -5.74
C HIS A 59 17.02 30.58 -6.61
N GLY A 60 15.99 31.22 -7.16
CA GLY A 60 16.19 32.45 -7.95
C GLY A 60 16.68 33.66 -7.15
N HIS A 61 17.42 34.56 -7.82
CA HIS A 61 18.21 35.67 -7.26
C HIS A 61 17.55 36.54 -6.17
N GLU A 62 16.21 36.62 -6.08
CA GLU A 62 15.47 37.36 -5.05
C GLU A 62 14.97 36.50 -3.86
N ALA A 63 15.52 35.31 -3.62
CA ALA A 63 15.02 34.34 -2.62
C ALA A 63 15.26 34.71 -1.14
N GLN A 64 15.64 35.94 -0.80
CA GLN A 64 16.01 36.29 0.59
C GLN A 64 14.83 36.25 1.58
N ASN A 65 13.58 36.49 1.11
CA ASN A 65 12.38 36.46 1.97
C ASN A 65 11.64 35.11 1.98
N SER A 66 11.83 34.28 0.96
CA SER A 66 11.14 32.99 0.83
C SER A 66 11.61 31.93 1.84
N LYS A 67 12.72 32.17 2.54
CA LYS A 67 13.27 31.30 3.59
C LYS A 67 12.44 31.26 4.89
N TYR A 68 11.40 32.08 5.02
CA TYR A 68 10.59 32.15 6.25
C TYR A 68 9.25 31.42 6.17
N HIS A 69 8.91 30.78 5.05
CA HIS A 69 7.62 30.11 4.92
C HIS A 69 7.51 28.92 5.90
N PRO A 70 6.42 28.77 6.68
CA PRO A 70 6.29 27.71 7.71
C PRO A 70 6.47 26.27 7.23
N MET A 71 6.20 26.01 5.94
CA MET A 71 6.38 24.69 5.32
C MET A 71 7.83 24.40 4.87
N LEU A 72 8.74 25.37 4.92
CA LEU A 72 10.16 25.23 4.54
C LEU A 72 11.10 25.31 5.75
N VAL A 73 10.67 25.95 6.84
CA VAL A 73 11.49 26.16 8.04
C VAL A 73 11.37 24.97 8.98
N SER A 74 12.49 24.34 9.30
CA SER A 74 12.57 23.36 10.38
C SER A 74 12.46 24.04 11.75
N ARG A 75 11.63 23.48 12.62
CA ARG A 75 11.41 23.95 14.00
C ARG A 75 11.70 22.81 14.99
N PRO A 76 11.94 23.12 16.28
CA PRO A 76 12.17 22.09 17.29
C PRO A 76 11.01 21.09 17.35
N VAL A 77 11.33 19.80 17.15
CA VAL A 77 10.34 18.73 17.05
C VAL A 77 9.83 18.36 18.44
N LYS A 78 8.56 18.64 18.70
CA LYS A 78 7.83 18.19 19.90
C LYS A 78 6.91 17.03 19.58
N LYS A 79 6.29 17.06 18.40
CA LYS A 79 5.42 15.98 17.91
C LYS A 79 5.67 15.65 16.46
N THR A 80 5.67 14.36 16.14
CA THR A 80 5.81 13.85 14.77
C THR A 80 4.52 13.19 14.29
N ALA A 81 4.06 13.56 13.10
CA ALA A 81 2.93 12.90 12.46
C ALA A 81 3.38 11.84 11.45
N TYR A 82 2.71 10.69 11.49
CA TYR A 82 2.92 9.60 10.56
C TYR A 82 1.64 9.31 9.77
N ILE A 83 1.65 9.57 8.47
CA ILE A 83 0.64 9.03 7.55
C ILE A 83 1.02 7.59 7.22
N VAL A 84 0.26 6.62 7.72
CA VAL A 84 0.52 5.20 7.45
C VAL A 84 -0.47 4.68 6.43
N ILE A 85 0.04 4.28 5.25
CA ILE A 85 -0.77 3.81 4.12
C ILE A 85 -0.83 2.29 4.11
N THR A 86 -2.03 1.77 4.34
CA THR A 86 -2.36 0.33 4.35
C THR A 86 -3.50 0.03 3.38
N SER A 87 -3.78 -1.25 3.15
CA SER A 87 -4.94 -1.63 2.34
C SER A 87 -6.25 -1.54 3.15
N ASP A 88 -7.36 -1.42 2.43
CA ASP A 88 -8.69 -1.60 3.01
C ASP A 88 -9.10 -3.07 3.11
N ARG A 89 -8.44 -3.94 2.35
CA ARG A 89 -8.79 -5.36 2.21
C ARG A 89 -7.64 -6.27 2.56
N GLY A 90 -7.95 -7.45 3.08
CA GLY A 90 -6.98 -8.53 3.25
C GLY A 90 -6.59 -9.18 1.91
N LEU A 91 -5.97 -10.37 2.00
CA LEU A 91 -5.55 -11.17 0.84
C LEU A 91 -4.50 -10.51 -0.08
N VAL A 92 -3.76 -9.53 0.46
CA VAL A 92 -2.65 -8.83 -0.23
C VAL A 92 -1.27 -9.35 0.21
N GLY A 93 -1.20 -10.64 0.55
CA GLY A 93 0.03 -11.27 1.05
C GLY A 93 0.56 -10.59 2.33
N GLY A 94 1.86 -10.31 2.35
CA GLY A 94 2.53 -9.67 3.48
C GLY A 94 2.42 -8.15 3.54
N TYR A 95 1.77 -7.49 2.57
CA TYR A 95 1.80 -6.03 2.40
C TYR A 95 1.54 -5.24 3.70
N ASN A 96 0.40 -5.48 4.35
CA ASN A 96 0.06 -4.78 5.60
C ASN A 96 0.97 -5.20 6.77
N ALA A 97 1.31 -6.49 6.85
CA ALA A 97 2.10 -7.00 7.96
C ALA A 97 3.51 -6.39 7.97
N THR A 98 4.14 -6.25 6.80
CA THR A 98 5.45 -5.63 6.65
C THR A 98 5.45 -4.20 7.15
N ILE A 99 4.58 -3.34 6.61
CA ILE A 99 4.55 -1.92 7.01
C ILE A 99 4.17 -1.75 8.47
N LEU A 100 3.15 -2.46 8.96
CA LEU A 100 2.70 -2.32 10.35
C LEU A 100 3.75 -2.80 11.35
N LYS A 101 4.51 -3.86 11.01
CA LYS A 101 5.63 -4.31 11.85
C LYS A 101 6.72 -3.23 11.89
N SER A 102 7.13 -2.71 10.75
CA SER A 102 8.16 -1.67 10.68
C SER A 102 7.73 -0.38 11.37
N MET A 103 6.45 0.00 11.31
CA MET A 103 5.92 1.13 12.08
C MET A 103 6.01 0.90 13.59
N MET A 104 5.69 -0.31 14.07
CA MET A 104 5.82 -0.62 15.50
C MET A 104 7.28 -0.61 15.97
N GLU A 105 8.21 -1.07 15.12
CA GLU A 105 9.65 -0.98 15.38
C GLU A 105 10.11 0.48 15.44
N LEU A 106 9.69 1.30 14.48
CA LEU A 106 9.99 2.73 14.43
C LEU A 106 9.44 3.47 15.67
N PHE A 107 8.18 3.22 16.06
CA PHE A 107 7.59 3.82 17.24
C PHE A 107 8.30 3.40 18.53
N ALA A 108 8.83 2.18 18.61
CA ALA A 108 9.56 1.72 19.77
C ALA A 108 10.99 2.29 19.86
N GLU A 109 11.61 2.63 18.73
CA GLU A 109 12.98 3.13 18.66
C GLU A 109 13.06 4.65 18.85
N TYR A 110 12.14 5.41 18.24
CA TYR A 110 12.25 6.86 18.13
C TYR A 110 11.28 7.65 19.01
N HIS A 111 10.28 7.02 19.62
CA HIS A 111 9.20 7.72 20.30
C HIS A 111 8.88 7.17 21.69
N ASP A 112 8.60 8.08 22.62
CA ASP A 112 7.78 7.78 23.79
C ASP A 112 6.29 7.90 23.41
N LYS A 113 5.40 7.38 24.27
CA LYS A 113 3.97 7.15 23.93
C LYS A 113 3.17 8.40 23.50
N ASP A 114 3.67 9.62 23.70
CA ASP A 114 2.92 10.87 23.50
C ASP A 114 3.55 11.82 22.45
N ASP A 115 4.70 11.45 21.87
CA ASP A 115 5.50 12.31 20.98
C ASP A 115 5.13 12.15 19.50
N PHE A 116 4.13 11.32 19.19
CA PHE A 116 3.69 11.10 17.82
C PHE A 116 2.18 11.02 17.66
N VAL A 117 1.72 11.28 16.44
CA VAL A 117 0.34 11.13 16.02
C VAL A 117 0.26 10.28 14.75
N ILE A 118 -0.79 9.46 14.66
CA ILE A 118 -0.99 8.58 13.50
C ILE A 118 -2.17 9.09 12.68
N ILE A 119 -1.96 9.19 11.37
CA ILE A 119 -2.99 9.38 10.37
C ILE A 119 -3.04 8.10 9.55
N SER A 120 -4.15 7.35 9.62
CA SER A 120 -4.23 6.06 8.93
C SER A 120 -5.00 6.17 7.62
N ILE A 121 -4.39 5.70 6.54
CA ILE A 121 -5.07 5.46 5.26
C ILE A 121 -5.23 3.95 5.11
N GLY A 122 -6.47 3.49 4.97
CA GLY A 122 -6.82 2.08 4.88
C GLY A 122 -7.34 1.51 6.20
N SER A 123 -8.35 0.64 6.06
CA SER A 123 -9.04 0.00 7.18
C SER A 123 -8.13 -0.91 8.00
N MET A 124 -7.20 -1.65 7.36
CA MET A 124 -6.34 -2.61 8.05
C MET A 124 -5.41 -1.95 9.07
N GLY A 125 -4.79 -0.83 8.71
CA GLY A 125 -3.96 -0.06 9.64
C GLY A 125 -4.78 0.59 10.74
N SER A 126 -5.92 1.18 10.38
CA SER A 126 -6.81 1.83 11.34
C SER A 126 -7.26 0.88 12.44
N ASP A 127 -7.69 -0.33 12.07
CA ASP A 127 -8.11 -1.36 13.02
C ASP A 127 -6.92 -1.91 13.83
N PHE A 128 -5.75 -2.08 13.20
CA PHE A 128 -4.54 -2.56 13.86
C PHE A 128 -4.06 -1.63 14.97
N PHE A 129 -4.02 -0.33 14.73
CA PHE A 129 -3.57 0.67 15.70
C PHE A 129 -4.59 0.81 16.84
N ARG A 130 -5.88 0.87 16.52
CA ARG A 130 -6.97 0.92 17.51
C ARG A 130 -6.93 -0.25 18.47
N ALA A 131 -6.69 -1.47 17.96
CA ALA A 131 -6.57 -2.68 18.78
C ALA A 131 -5.39 -2.65 19.77
N ARG A 132 -4.40 -1.77 19.55
CA ARG A 132 -3.22 -1.59 20.40
C ARG A 132 -3.28 -0.35 21.29
N GLY A 133 -4.42 0.34 21.31
CA GLY A 133 -4.59 1.59 22.07
C GLY A 133 -3.91 2.81 21.44
N LEU A 134 -3.41 2.69 20.20
CA LEU A 134 -2.88 3.82 19.43
C LEU A 134 -4.01 4.37 18.55
N GLN A 135 -4.72 5.39 19.02
CA GLN A 135 -5.84 5.96 18.27
C GLN A 135 -5.33 6.88 17.15
N PRO A 136 -5.63 6.60 15.87
CA PRO A 136 -5.34 7.55 14.80
C PRO A 136 -6.13 8.85 15.02
N ILE A 137 -5.48 10.00 14.85
CA ILE A 137 -6.14 11.31 14.92
C ILE A 137 -7.08 11.55 13.74
N TYR A 138 -6.82 10.84 12.64
CA TYR A 138 -7.65 10.82 11.45
C TYR A 138 -7.52 9.46 10.77
N GLU A 139 -8.64 8.95 10.24
CA GLU A 139 -8.66 7.72 9.45
C GLU A 139 -9.42 7.94 8.13
N LEU A 140 -8.85 7.46 7.03
CA LEU A 140 -9.52 7.40 5.73
C LEU A 140 -9.68 5.93 5.34
N ARG A 141 -10.93 5.50 5.23
CA ARG A 141 -11.31 4.12 4.88
C ARG A 141 -12.02 4.08 3.53
N GLY A 142 -11.90 2.96 2.84
CA GLY A 142 -12.61 2.70 1.60
C GLY A 142 -12.09 3.53 0.42
N LEU A 143 -10.77 3.73 0.37
CA LEU A 143 -10.15 4.41 -0.75
C LEU A 143 -10.30 3.56 -2.02
N ALA A 144 -10.70 4.18 -3.13
CA ALA A 144 -10.82 3.47 -4.39
C ALA A 144 -9.49 2.82 -4.80
N ASP A 145 -9.56 1.74 -5.58
CA ASP A 145 -8.36 1.12 -6.17
C ASP A 145 -7.61 2.09 -7.09
N GLN A 146 -8.31 3.10 -7.60
CA GLN A 146 -7.84 4.17 -8.45
C GLN A 146 -8.31 5.49 -7.86
N PRO A 147 -7.64 5.95 -6.79
CA PRO A 147 -8.07 7.15 -6.11
C PRO A 147 -7.90 8.35 -7.03
N SER A 148 -8.91 9.20 -7.09
CA SER A 148 -8.77 10.49 -7.74
C SER A 148 -8.03 11.48 -6.83
N PHE A 149 -7.44 12.53 -7.42
CA PHE A 149 -6.82 13.57 -6.63
C PHE A 149 -7.82 14.21 -5.64
N ASP A 150 -9.07 14.41 -6.05
CA ASP A 150 -10.10 15.03 -5.20
C ASP A 150 -10.50 14.18 -3.99
N GLU A 151 -10.49 12.85 -4.13
CA GLU A 151 -10.73 11.92 -3.01
C GLU A 151 -9.66 12.06 -1.94
N VAL A 152 -8.41 12.18 -2.37
CA VAL A 152 -7.24 12.25 -1.50
C VAL A 152 -7.00 13.68 -0.98
N ARG A 153 -7.34 14.71 -1.75
CA ARG A 153 -7.15 16.12 -1.37
C ARG A 153 -7.76 16.43 -0.01
N LYS A 154 -8.93 15.84 0.32
CA LYS A 154 -9.59 16.06 1.61
C LYS A 154 -8.70 15.69 2.81
N ILE A 155 -8.04 14.54 2.76
CA ILE A 155 -7.14 14.11 3.84
C ILE A 155 -5.87 14.94 3.85
N ILE A 156 -5.33 15.28 2.67
CA ILE A 156 -4.11 16.06 2.60
C ILE A 156 -4.34 17.46 3.15
N ASN A 157 -5.40 18.15 2.72
CA ASN A 157 -5.73 19.50 3.20
C ASN A 157 -5.91 19.50 4.71
N LYS A 158 -6.58 18.47 5.26
CA LYS A 158 -6.74 18.34 6.71
C LYS A 158 -5.39 18.16 7.41
N THR A 159 -4.50 17.36 6.84
CA THR A 159 -3.17 17.11 7.40
C THR A 159 -2.28 18.37 7.35
N VAL A 160 -2.31 19.09 6.23
CA VAL A 160 -1.59 20.37 6.07
C VAL A 160 -2.15 21.42 7.03
N GLU A 161 -3.47 21.51 7.20
CA GLU A 161 -4.13 22.38 8.18
C GLU A 161 -3.69 22.05 9.63
N MET A 162 -3.57 20.77 9.97
CA MET A 162 -3.06 20.34 11.28
C MET A 162 -1.60 20.75 11.51
N TYR A 163 -0.75 20.66 10.47
CA TYR A 163 0.64 21.13 10.53
C TYR A 163 0.73 22.64 10.73
N GLN A 164 -0.07 23.41 9.97
CA GLN A 164 -0.14 24.87 10.07
C GLN A 164 -0.62 25.34 11.45
N ASN A 165 -1.55 24.59 12.07
CA ASN A 165 -2.01 24.84 13.44
C ASN A 165 -1.05 24.32 14.53
N GLU A 166 0.15 23.87 14.16
CA GLU A 166 1.20 23.39 15.08
C GLU A 166 0.79 22.18 15.94
N LEU A 167 -0.09 21.31 15.44
CA LEU A 167 -0.40 20.04 16.13
C LEU A 167 0.78 19.07 16.11
N PHE A 168 1.63 19.18 15.09
CA PHE A 168 2.88 18.44 14.93
C PHE A 168 3.88 19.28 14.13
N ASP A 169 5.16 18.96 14.28
CA ASP A 169 6.29 19.72 13.75
C ASP A 169 6.93 19.06 12.54
N GLU A 170 6.69 17.77 12.35
CA GLU A 170 7.15 16.99 11.21
C GLU A 170 6.06 16.05 10.72
N LEU A 171 6.01 15.82 9.42
CA LEU A 171 5.10 14.89 8.77
C LEU A 171 5.90 13.90 7.94
N TYR A 172 5.73 12.62 8.26
CA TYR A 172 6.25 11.51 7.48
C TYR A 172 5.12 10.74 6.82
N VAL A 173 5.34 10.28 5.59
CA VAL A 173 4.47 9.32 4.91
C VAL A 173 5.19 7.98 4.88
N CYS A 174 4.52 6.99 5.44
CA CYS A 174 4.99 5.62 5.54
C CYS A 174 4.15 4.75 4.62
N TYR A 175 4.81 4.13 3.65
CA TYR A 175 4.15 3.32 2.64
C TYR A 175 5.09 2.26 2.06
N ASN A 176 4.52 1.26 1.38
CA ASN A 176 5.31 0.31 0.63
C ASN A 176 5.51 0.83 -0.80
N HIS A 177 6.73 1.17 -1.15
CA HIS A 177 7.12 1.59 -2.49
C HIS A 177 7.15 0.41 -3.46
N HIS A 178 6.55 0.57 -4.64
CA HIS A 178 6.55 -0.42 -5.70
C HIS A 178 7.87 -0.38 -6.48
N VAL A 179 8.77 -1.34 -6.21
CA VAL A 179 10.02 -1.49 -6.98
C VAL A 179 9.76 -2.29 -8.26
N ASN A 180 9.06 -3.43 -8.12
CA ASN A 180 8.58 -4.25 -9.23
C ASN A 180 7.42 -5.15 -8.74
N SER A 181 6.82 -5.94 -9.63
CA SER A 181 5.66 -6.77 -9.31
C SER A 181 5.88 -7.80 -8.19
N LEU A 182 7.13 -8.15 -7.85
CA LEU A 182 7.47 -9.13 -6.81
C LEU A 182 8.00 -8.47 -5.53
N THR A 183 8.64 -7.29 -5.63
CA THR A 183 9.31 -6.65 -4.50
C THR A 183 8.74 -5.26 -4.25
N SER A 184 8.33 -5.03 -3.01
CA SER A 184 8.08 -3.71 -2.46
C SER A 184 9.02 -3.45 -1.28
N GLN A 185 9.32 -2.18 -1.03
CA GLN A 185 10.17 -1.76 0.08
C GLN A 185 9.44 -0.72 0.91
N MET A 186 9.49 -0.85 2.22
CA MET A 186 8.93 0.17 3.11
C MET A 186 9.77 1.44 2.98
N ARG A 187 9.10 2.56 2.75
CA ARG A 187 9.70 3.89 2.78
C ARG A 187 9.05 4.73 3.87
N VAL A 188 9.87 5.57 4.48
CA VAL A 188 9.48 6.60 5.44
C VAL A 188 10.02 7.90 4.88
N GLU A 189 9.17 8.67 4.23
CA GLU A 189 9.56 9.89 3.53
C GLU A 189 9.02 11.11 4.28
N GLN A 190 9.89 12.08 4.55
CA GLN A 190 9.50 13.34 5.18
C GLN A 190 8.82 14.23 4.14
N MET A 191 7.57 14.62 4.41
CA MET A 191 6.80 15.50 3.54
C MET A 191 6.77 16.94 4.03
N LEU A 192 6.77 17.15 5.35
CA LEU A 192 6.83 18.47 5.98
C LEU A 192 7.79 18.46 7.18
N PRO A 193 8.55 19.55 7.42
CA PRO A 193 8.83 20.62 6.46
C PRO A 193 9.52 20.09 5.18
N ILE A 194 9.36 20.81 4.07
CA ILE A 194 9.96 20.46 2.78
C ILE A 194 11.44 20.83 2.84
N VAL A 195 12.28 19.83 3.06
CA VAL A 195 13.75 19.99 3.20
C VAL A 195 14.53 19.32 2.07
N ASP A 196 13.89 18.47 1.27
CA ASP A 196 14.50 17.65 0.21
C ASP A 196 14.34 18.28 -1.19
N LEU A 197 14.70 19.56 -1.32
CA LEU A 197 14.79 20.23 -2.62
C LEU A 197 16.26 20.42 -2.97
N ASP A 198 16.77 19.60 -3.87
CA ASP A 198 18.16 19.69 -4.34
C ASP A 198 18.32 20.93 -5.24
N PRO A 199 19.19 21.90 -4.87
CA PRO A 199 19.48 23.07 -5.71
C PRO A 199 19.97 22.71 -7.11
N ASN A 200 20.57 21.53 -7.30
CA ASN A 200 21.08 21.08 -8.60
C ASN A 200 19.98 20.62 -9.57
N GLU A 201 18.74 20.46 -9.10
CA GLU A 201 17.57 20.26 -9.96
C GLU A 201 17.09 21.55 -10.63
N ALA A 202 17.58 22.71 -10.18
CA ALA A 202 17.25 24.01 -10.75
C ALA A 202 17.94 24.23 -12.11
N ASP A 203 17.23 24.88 -13.02
CA ASP A 203 17.75 25.23 -14.34
C ASP A 203 18.11 26.72 -14.35
N GLU A 204 19.40 27.03 -14.14
CA GLU A 204 19.90 28.39 -13.95
C GLU A 204 19.48 29.36 -15.09
N ASP A 205 19.35 28.87 -16.33
CA ASP A 205 18.91 29.65 -17.49
C ASP A 205 17.38 29.95 -17.50
N TYR A 206 16.57 29.09 -16.87
CA TYR A 206 15.11 29.25 -16.78
C TYR A 206 14.72 30.24 -15.67
N VAL A 207 15.45 30.20 -14.56
CA VAL A 207 15.22 31.02 -13.36
C VAL A 207 15.39 32.53 -13.64
N LEU A 208 16.28 32.90 -14.57
CA LEU A 208 16.59 34.30 -14.89
C LEU A 208 15.52 34.99 -15.77
N ASN A 209 14.63 34.22 -16.41
CA ASN A 209 13.67 34.71 -17.41
C ASN A 209 12.19 34.54 -16.99
N LEU A 210 11.90 34.14 -15.75
CA LEU A 210 10.52 34.01 -15.28
C LEU A 210 9.93 35.39 -14.95
N GLU A 211 9.08 35.91 -15.84
CA GLU A 211 8.23 37.06 -15.53
C GLU A 211 7.09 36.61 -14.63
N LEU A 212 7.08 37.09 -13.38
CA LEU A 212 6.05 36.77 -12.40
C LEU A 212 4.92 37.81 -12.47
N GLU A 213 3.69 37.34 -12.69
CA GLU A 213 2.49 38.20 -12.69
C GLU A 213 2.11 38.68 -11.28
N SER A 214 2.65 38.04 -10.23
CA SER A 214 2.40 38.34 -8.81
C SER A 214 3.68 38.26 -7.99
N SER A 215 3.65 38.77 -6.75
CA SER A 215 4.79 38.63 -5.83
C SER A 215 5.09 37.16 -5.55
N ARG A 216 6.38 36.81 -5.49
CA ARG A 216 6.88 35.44 -5.24
C ARG A 216 6.25 34.79 -4.00
N ASP A 217 6.08 35.55 -2.92
CA ASP A 217 5.50 35.01 -1.66
C ASP A 217 4.07 34.51 -1.85
N VAL A 218 3.23 35.27 -2.57
CA VAL A 218 1.85 34.87 -2.90
C VAL A 218 1.81 33.60 -3.76
N ILE A 219 2.78 33.44 -4.66
CA ILE A 219 2.90 32.22 -5.49
C ILE A 219 3.32 31.04 -4.62
N LEU A 220 4.28 31.22 -3.71
CA LEU A 220 4.75 30.18 -2.80
C LEU A 220 3.66 29.73 -1.82
N ASP A 221 2.86 30.66 -1.30
CA ASP A 221 1.72 30.36 -0.42
C ASP A 221 0.70 29.40 -1.07
N GLN A 222 0.59 29.42 -2.40
CA GLN A 222 -0.27 28.51 -3.16
C GLN A 222 0.46 27.24 -3.61
N LEU A 223 1.71 27.38 -4.05
CA LEU A 223 2.47 26.29 -4.66
C LEU A 223 2.99 25.28 -3.62
N LEU A 224 3.36 25.72 -2.43
CA LEU A 224 3.90 24.84 -1.38
C LEU A 224 2.86 23.83 -0.87
N PRO A 225 1.61 24.23 -0.54
CA PRO A 225 0.54 23.28 -0.25
C PRO A 225 0.29 22.33 -1.42
N GLN A 226 0.23 22.84 -2.65
CA GLN A 226 0.00 22.02 -3.83
C GLN A 226 1.13 21.01 -4.07
N PHE A 227 2.37 21.39 -3.79
CA PHE A 227 3.52 20.49 -3.87
C PHE A 227 3.44 19.40 -2.80
N ALA A 228 3.19 19.75 -1.54
CA ALA A 228 2.99 18.76 -0.47
C ALA A 228 1.81 17.82 -0.78
N GLU A 229 0.71 18.36 -1.31
CA GLU A 229 -0.42 17.57 -1.81
C GLU A 229 0.00 16.59 -2.90
N SER A 230 0.81 17.05 -3.85
CA SER A 230 1.31 16.21 -4.92
C SER A 230 2.19 15.07 -4.40
N MET A 231 3.09 15.33 -3.46
CA MET A 231 3.96 14.30 -2.90
C MET A 231 3.17 13.22 -2.15
N ILE A 232 2.23 13.63 -1.29
CA ILE A 232 1.39 12.68 -0.54
C ILE A 232 0.50 11.87 -1.49
N TYR A 233 -0.07 12.49 -2.52
CA TYR A 233 -0.84 11.76 -3.54
C TYR A 233 0.04 10.76 -4.31
N GLY A 234 1.27 11.14 -4.67
CA GLY A 234 2.24 10.26 -5.30
C GLY A 234 2.53 9.01 -4.46
N ALA A 235 2.78 9.21 -3.16
CA ALA A 235 2.98 8.11 -2.21
C ALA A 235 1.75 7.19 -2.11
N ILE A 236 0.53 7.74 -2.17
CA ILE A 236 -0.71 6.96 -2.16
C ILE A 236 -0.87 6.11 -3.43
N ILE A 237 -0.59 6.69 -4.60
CA ILE A 237 -0.67 5.96 -5.87
C ILE A 237 0.38 4.85 -5.93
N ASP A 238 1.59 5.13 -5.46
CA ASP A 238 2.67 4.14 -5.38
C ASP A 238 2.32 3.00 -4.41
N ALA A 239 1.81 3.34 -3.21
CA ALA A 239 1.31 2.37 -2.25
C ALA A 239 0.19 1.48 -2.82
N LYS A 240 -0.75 2.07 -3.58
CA LYS A 240 -1.81 1.32 -4.27
C LYS A 240 -1.26 0.40 -5.36
N THR A 241 -0.21 0.83 -6.04
CA THR A 241 0.50 0.00 -7.03
C THR A 241 1.15 -1.21 -6.35
N ALA A 242 1.86 -0.98 -5.24
CA ALA A 242 2.44 -2.06 -4.43
C ALA A 242 1.38 -2.99 -3.82
N GLU A 243 0.25 -2.47 -3.35
CA GLU A 243 -0.90 -3.25 -2.86
C GLU A 243 -1.42 -4.22 -3.94
N ASN A 244 -1.63 -3.70 -5.15
CA ASN A 244 -2.12 -4.50 -6.28
C ASN A 244 -1.11 -5.56 -6.74
N ALA A 245 0.19 -5.23 -6.76
CA ALA A 245 1.26 -6.17 -7.06
C ALA A 245 1.35 -7.30 -6.02
N ALA A 246 1.28 -6.96 -4.74
CA ALA A 246 1.29 -7.92 -3.65
C ALA A 246 0.05 -8.83 -3.68
N GLY A 247 -1.13 -8.25 -3.95
CA GLY A 247 -2.37 -9.00 -4.14
C GLY A 247 -2.31 -9.98 -5.30
N MET A 248 -1.81 -9.53 -6.46
CA MET A 248 -1.62 -10.39 -7.64
C MET A 248 -0.72 -11.59 -7.31
N THR A 249 0.44 -11.33 -6.69
CA THR A 249 1.43 -12.36 -6.34
C THR A 249 0.89 -13.34 -5.29
N ALA A 250 0.17 -12.83 -4.29
CA ALA A 250 -0.47 -13.66 -3.27
C ALA A 250 -1.53 -14.59 -3.87
N MET A 251 -2.36 -14.08 -4.79
CA MET A 251 -3.39 -14.86 -5.47
C MET A 251 -2.80 -15.89 -6.44
N GLN A 252 -1.72 -15.56 -7.15
CA GLN A 252 -0.99 -16.51 -7.98
C GLN A 252 -0.45 -17.67 -7.13
N THR A 253 0.23 -17.34 -6.03
CA THR A 253 0.76 -18.33 -5.09
C THR A 253 -0.35 -19.21 -4.49
N ALA A 254 -1.48 -18.61 -4.10
CA ALA A 254 -2.63 -19.35 -3.60
C ALA A 254 -3.22 -20.30 -4.65
N THR A 255 -3.31 -19.87 -5.91
CA THR A 255 -3.78 -20.69 -7.04
C THR A 255 -2.88 -21.88 -7.28
N ASP A 256 -1.57 -21.67 -7.30
CA ASP A 256 -0.62 -22.76 -7.53
C ASP A 256 -0.54 -23.73 -6.36
N ASN A 257 -0.68 -23.24 -5.12
CA ASN A 257 -0.82 -24.09 -3.93
C ASN A 257 -2.11 -24.91 -3.98
N ALA A 258 -3.24 -24.32 -4.41
CA ALA A 258 -4.49 -25.04 -4.57
C ALA A 258 -4.38 -26.16 -5.62
N LYS A 259 -3.71 -25.91 -6.75
CA LYS A 259 -3.44 -26.95 -7.77
C LYS A 259 -2.62 -28.12 -7.22
N LYS A 260 -1.59 -27.84 -6.40
CA LYS A 260 -0.80 -28.89 -5.73
C LYS A 260 -1.67 -29.73 -4.80
N VAL A 261 -2.47 -29.09 -3.94
CA VAL A 261 -3.39 -29.79 -3.04
C VAL A 261 -4.41 -30.63 -3.79
N ILE A 262 -4.94 -30.14 -4.92
CA ILE A 262 -5.87 -30.90 -5.78
C ILE A 262 -5.17 -32.15 -6.34
N SER A 263 -3.94 -32.02 -6.81
CA SER A 263 -3.15 -33.16 -7.32
C SER A 263 -2.96 -34.23 -6.24
N ASP A 264 -2.54 -33.83 -5.05
CA ASP A 264 -2.29 -34.76 -3.93
C ASP A 264 -3.57 -35.47 -3.50
N LEU A 265 -4.67 -34.72 -3.36
CA LEU A 265 -5.98 -35.30 -3.02
C LEU A 265 -6.49 -36.23 -4.12
N THR A 266 -6.19 -35.95 -5.39
CA THR A 266 -6.59 -36.81 -6.51
C THR A 266 -5.85 -38.15 -6.47
N ILE A 267 -4.55 -38.14 -6.15
CA ILE A 267 -3.76 -39.37 -5.94
C ILE A 267 -4.35 -40.18 -4.78
N GLN A 268 -4.62 -39.51 -3.64
CA GLN A 268 -5.23 -40.17 -2.48
C GLN A 268 -6.62 -40.75 -2.80
N TYR A 269 -7.46 -40.01 -3.53
CA TYR A 269 -8.77 -40.47 -3.97
C TYR A 269 -8.68 -41.73 -4.82
N ASN A 270 -7.79 -41.73 -5.82
CA ASN A 270 -7.63 -42.88 -6.71
C ASN A 270 -7.14 -44.12 -5.95
N ARG A 271 -6.20 -43.95 -5.02
CA ARG A 271 -5.72 -45.04 -4.16
C ARG A 271 -6.83 -45.60 -3.26
N ALA A 272 -7.59 -44.72 -2.59
CA ALA A 272 -8.71 -45.13 -1.75
C ALA A 272 -9.82 -45.82 -2.57
N ARG A 273 -10.06 -45.35 -3.80
CA ARG A 273 -11.06 -45.93 -4.71
C ARG A 273 -10.67 -47.33 -5.13
N GLN A 274 -9.40 -47.53 -5.49
CA GLN A 274 -8.89 -48.86 -5.84
C GLN A 274 -8.97 -49.81 -4.64
N ALA A 275 -8.58 -49.36 -3.44
CA ALA A 275 -8.69 -50.16 -2.23
C ALA A 275 -10.14 -50.57 -1.94
N ALA A 276 -11.10 -49.64 -2.08
CA ALA A 276 -12.53 -49.93 -1.91
C ALA A 276 -13.04 -50.96 -2.94
N ILE A 277 -12.71 -50.80 -4.22
CA ILE A 277 -13.08 -51.76 -5.28
C ILE A 277 -12.49 -53.15 -4.98
N THR A 278 -11.21 -53.22 -4.60
CA THR A 278 -10.56 -54.49 -4.25
C THR A 278 -11.22 -55.14 -3.04
N GLN A 279 -11.58 -54.35 -2.02
CA GLN A 279 -12.30 -54.83 -0.85
C GLN A 279 -13.69 -55.37 -1.22
N GLU A 280 -14.48 -54.62 -2.00
CA GLU A 280 -15.80 -55.07 -2.48
C GLU A 280 -15.69 -56.39 -3.27
N ILE A 281 -14.70 -56.51 -4.17
CA ILE A 281 -14.48 -57.76 -4.92
C ILE A 281 -14.10 -58.91 -3.98
N THR A 282 -13.25 -58.66 -2.99
CA THR A 282 -12.80 -59.69 -2.02
C THR A 282 -13.97 -60.16 -1.16
N GLU A 283 -14.84 -59.25 -0.73
CA GLU A 283 -16.06 -59.56 0.02
C GLU A 283 -17.06 -60.38 -0.82
N ILE A 284 -17.24 -60.04 -2.11
CA ILE A 284 -18.10 -60.81 -3.03
C ILE A 284 -17.57 -62.23 -3.23
N VAL A 285 -16.27 -62.38 -3.48
CA VAL A 285 -15.65 -63.71 -3.68
C VAL A 285 -15.73 -64.55 -2.42
N ALA A 286 -15.41 -63.97 -1.25
CA ALA A 286 -15.50 -64.66 0.03
C ALA A 286 -16.94 -65.08 0.37
N GLY A 287 -17.93 -64.24 0.08
CA GLY A 287 -19.35 -64.55 0.27
C GLY A 287 -19.84 -65.66 -0.67
N ALA A 288 -19.38 -65.69 -1.92
CA ALA A 288 -19.70 -66.75 -2.87
C ALA A 288 -19.12 -68.10 -2.44
N SER A 289 -17.87 -68.13 -1.97
CA SER A 289 -17.23 -69.35 -1.46
C SER A 289 -17.82 -69.87 -0.15
N ALA A 290 -18.55 -69.05 0.61
CA ALA A 290 -19.21 -69.48 1.85
C ALA A 290 -20.55 -70.21 1.60
N LEU A 291 -21.06 -70.19 0.37
CA LEU A 291 -22.30 -70.86 -0.06
C LEU A 291 -22.05 -72.26 -0.66
N GLU A 292 -20.79 -72.58 -1.01
CA GLU A 292 -20.34 -73.94 -1.35
C GLU A 292 -20.03 -74.76 -0.08
#